data_AF-A0AA87ILK5-F1
#
_entry.id   AF-A0AA87ILK5-F1
#
_cell.length_a   1.000
_cell.length_b   1.000
_cell.length_c   1.000
_cell.angle_alpha   90.00
_cell.angle_beta   90.00
_cell.angle_gamma   90.00
#
_symmetry.space_group_name_H-M   'P 1'
#
loop_
_entity.id
_entity.type
_entity.pdbx_description
1 polymer ?
#
loop_
_entity_poly.entity_id
_entity_poly.type
_entity_poly.pdbx_seq_one_letter_code
_entity_poly.pdbx_strand_id
1 'polypeptide(L)'
;MTIDMLYPLFGFSAETWRLSTLFREEIFKSVASSNEEGMIFTYVWAFDCKEDWDFVKKTQSIFESADGEVYFVELEANISERLQRNQSAHRLKHKPTKRNVAESELELIETKNKHRLNSLPYEIEEESYLRIDSTNQEAGTVAARIKAHLGF
;
A
#
# COMPACT_ATOMS: atom_id res chain seq x y z
N MET A 1 -5.82 -3.67 -6.71
CA MET A 1 -7.16 -3.04 -6.77
C MET A 1 -7.31 -2.22 -8.06
N THR A 2 -7.12 -0.89 -8.05
CA THR A 2 -7.32 -0.06 -9.25
C THR A 2 -6.34 -0.36 -10.39
N ILE A 3 -5.07 -0.64 -10.06
CA ILE A 3 -4.04 -1.00 -11.05
C ILE A 3 -4.38 -2.32 -11.74
N ASP A 4 -4.73 -3.36 -10.97
CA ASP A 4 -5.04 -4.68 -11.56
C ASP A 4 -6.31 -4.65 -12.43
N MET A 5 -7.24 -3.73 -12.14
CA MET A 5 -8.44 -3.48 -12.96
C MET A 5 -8.10 -2.78 -14.28
N LEU A 6 -7.17 -1.81 -14.26
CA LEU A 6 -6.82 -1.00 -15.43
C LEU A 6 -5.73 -1.64 -16.30
N TYR A 7 -4.86 -2.46 -15.72
CA TYR A 7 -3.74 -3.09 -16.39
C TYR A 7 -4.15 -3.88 -17.66
N PRO A 8 -5.23 -4.69 -17.68
CA PRO A 8 -5.66 -5.38 -18.89
C PRO A 8 -6.08 -4.45 -20.06
N LEU A 9 -6.41 -3.19 -19.76
CA LEU A 9 -6.88 -2.22 -20.76
C LEU A 9 -5.74 -1.36 -21.30
N PHE A 10 -4.83 -0.93 -20.42
CA PHE A 10 -3.84 0.11 -20.73
C PHE A 10 -2.39 -0.30 -20.39
N GLY A 11 -2.16 -1.51 -19.88
CA GLY A 11 -0.85 -1.97 -19.41
C GLY A 11 -0.29 -1.12 -18.27
N PHE A 12 1.04 -1.12 -18.09
CA PHE A 12 1.73 -0.14 -17.25
C PHE A 12 2.01 1.14 -18.06
N SER A 13 1.02 2.01 -18.17
CA SER A 13 1.12 3.27 -18.91
C SER A 13 0.76 4.47 -18.03
N ALA A 14 1.11 5.67 -18.50
CA ALA A 14 0.72 6.92 -17.84
C ALA A 14 -0.81 7.01 -17.60
N GLU A 15 -1.61 6.45 -18.51
CA GLU A 15 -3.06 6.46 -18.40
C GLU A 15 -3.58 5.53 -17.28
N THR A 16 -2.97 4.36 -17.09
CA THR A 16 -3.24 3.47 -15.94
C THR A 16 -3.01 4.20 -14.63
N TRP A 17 -1.91 4.95 -14.51
CA TRP A 17 -1.59 5.69 -13.29
C TRP A 17 -2.56 6.84 -13.06
N ARG A 18 -2.83 7.64 -14.11
CA ARG A 18 -3.79 8.77 -14.05
C ARG A 18 -5.18 8.30 -13.62
N LEU A 19 -5.72 7.27 -14.26
CA LEU A 19 -7.04 6.72 -13.93
C LEU A 19 -7.04 6.02 -12.56
N SER A 20 -5.96 5.33 -12.19
CA SER A 20 -5.85 4.71 -10.87
C SER A 20 -5.92 5.74 -9.75
N THR A 21 -5.23 6.88 -9.90
CA THR A 21 -5.29 7.98 -8.93
C THR A 21 -6.69 8.57 -8.87
N LEU A 22 -7.29 8.88 -10.02
CA LEU A 22 -8.66 9.42 -10.08
C LEU A 22 -9.67 8.50 -9.39
N PHE A 23 -9.64 7.20 -9.70
CA PHE A 23 -10.58 6.24 -9.10
C PHE A 23 -10.38 6.08 -7.61
N ARG A 24 -9.13 6.07 -7.11
CA ARG A 24 -8.87 6.01 -5.66
C ARG A 24 -9.47 7.21 -4.95
N GLU A 25 -9.25 8.42 -5.47
CA GLU A 25 -9.79 9.63 -4.86
C GLU A 25 -11.32 9.61 -4.79
N GLU A 26 -12.00 9.20 -5.86
CA GLU A 26 -13.47 9.12 -5.87
C GLU A 26 -13.98 8.00 -4.96
N ILE A 27 -13.28 6.87 -4.86
CA ILE A 27 -13.60 5.81 -3.89
C ILE A 27 -13.46 6.35 -2.46
N PHE A 28 -12.36 7.04 -2.14
CA PHE A 28 -12.12 7.57 -0.79
C PHE A 28 -13.20 8.59 -0.38
N LYS A 29 -13.56 9.52 -1.27
CA LYS A 29 -14.66 10.47 -1.01
C LYS A 29 -16.00 9.76 -0.81
N SER A 30 -16.25 8.70 -1.59
CA SER A 30 -17.50 7.92 -1.47
C SER A 30 -17.57 7.19 -0.13
N VAL A 31 -16.47 6.59 0.32
CA VAL A 31 -16.39 5.93 1.63
C VAL A 31 -16.52 6.96 2.76
N ALA A 32 -15.76 8.06 2.69
CA ALA A 32 -15.78 9.11 3.72
C ALA A 32 -17.16 9.78 3.90
N SER A 33 -18.00 9.79 2.87
CA SER A 33 -19.37 10.34 2.93
C SER A 33 -20.46 9.29 3.18
N SER A 34 -20.09 8.03 3.37
CA SER A 34 -21.01 6.92 3.59
C SER A 34 -21.19 6.59 5.07
N ASN A 35 -22.09 5.64 5.37
CA ASN A 35 -22.25 5.07 6.71
C ASN A 35 -21.37 3.82 6.92
N GLU A 36 -20.36 3.60 6.07
CA GLU A 36 -19.42 2.49 6.25
C GLU A 36 -18.49 2.76 7.43
N GLU A 37 -18.06 1.70 8.12
CA GLU A 37 -17.20 1.81 9.31
C GLU A 37 -15.79 2.34 8.99
N GLY A 38 -15.32 2.12 7.76
CA GLY A 38 -14.02 2.60 7.29
C GLY A 38 -13.49 1.80 6.12
N MET A 39 -12.22 1.98 5.79
CA MET A 39 -11.56 1.20 4.75
C MET A 39 -10.07 0.99 5.01
N ILE A 40 -9.54 -0.15 4.55
CA ILE A 40 -8.11 -0.41 4.50
C ILE A 40 -7.61 -0.19 3.08
N PHE A 41 -6.62 0.69 2.92
CA PHE A 41 -5.95 0.93 1.65
C PHE A 41 -4.46 0.60 1.73
N THR A 42 -3.97 -0.21 0.80
CA THR A 42 -2.54 -0.54 0.70
C THR A 42 -1.88 0.29 -0.38
N TYR A 43 -0.79 0.96 -0.03
CA TYR A 43 0.00 1.80 -0.93
C TYR A 43 1.48 1.45 -0.84
N VAL A 44 2.21 1.50 -1.96
CA VAL A 44 3.68 1.50 -1.92
C VAL A 44 4.08 2.97 -1.84
N TRP A 45 4.61 3.38 -0.70
CA TRP A 45 5.02 4.74 -0.43
C TRP A 45 6.54 4.87 -0.61
N ALA A 46 6.96 5.58 -1.66
CA ALA A 46 8.33 6.03 -1.84
C ALA A 46 8.56 7.30 -1.01
N PHE A 47 9.25 7.15 0.12
CA PHE A 47 9.49 8.24 1.07
C PHE A 47 10.45 9.31 0.54
N ASP A 48 11.18 9.01 -0.54
CA ASP A 48 12.01 9.95 -1.29
C ASP A 48 11.27 10.64 -2.45
N CYS A 49 9.97 10.39 -2.62
CA CYS A 49 9.14 10.94 -3.69
C CYS A 49 8.09 11.91 -3.12
N LYS A 50 8.17 13.20 -3.46
CA LYS A 50 7.24 14.22 -2.94
C LYS A 50 5.78 13.93 -3.33
N GLU A 51 5.56 13.39 -4.52
CA GLU A 51 4.25 13.08 -5.07
C GLU A 51 3.52 12.03 -4.22
N ASP A 52 4.23 11.07 -3.64
CA ASP A 52 3.66 10.08 -2.75
C ASP A 52 3.23 10.68 -1.41
N TRP A 53 4.05 11.58 -0.85
CA TRP A 53 3.68 12.36 0.33
C TRP A 53 2.43 13.21 0.08
N ASP A 54 2.37 13.88 -1.07
CA ASP A 54 1.23 14.73 -1.42
C ASP A 54 -0.05 13.88 -1.63
N PHE A 55 0.06 12.68 -2.21
CA PHE A 55 -1.05 11.74 -2.34
C PHE A 55 -1.56 11.24 -0.99
N VAL A 56 -0.67 10.86 -0.07
CA VAL A 56 -1.05 10.42 1.27
C VAL A 56 -1.71 11.55 2.05
N LYS A 57 -1.13 12.76 2.06
CA LYS A 57 -1.71 13.93 2.73
C LYS A 57 -3.10 14.29 2.20
N LYS A 58 -3.29 14.21 0.88
CA LYS A 58 -4.60 14.41 0.26
C LYS A 58 -5.60 13.32 0.64
N THR A 59 -5.16 12.08 0.75
CA THR A 59 -6.02 10.97 1.17
C THR A 59 -6.45 11.15 2.62
N GLN A 60 -5.50 11.49 3.51
CA GLN A 60 -5.75 11.80 4.91
C GLN A 60 -6.79 12.92 5.06
N SER A 61 -6.61 14.03 4.34
CA SER A 61 -7.52 15.18 4.45
C SER A 61 -8.95 14.89 4.00
N ILE A 62 -9.16 13.95 3.06
CA ILE A 62 -10.51 13.52 2.65
C ILE A 62 -11.27 12.91 3.83
N PHE A 63 -10.60 12.05 4.63
CA PHE A 63 -11.23 11.39 5.76
C PHE A 63 -11.35 12.31 6.98
N GLU A 64 -10.31 13.07 7.30
CA GLU A 64 -10.33 14.00 8.44
C GLU A 64 -11.39 15.11 8.25
N SER A 65 -11.61 15.57 7.02
CA SER A 65 -12.67 16.54 6.72
C SER A 65 -14.09 15.97 6.88
N ALA A 66 -14.22 14.65 7.00
CA ALA A 66 -15.46 13.93 7.27
C ALA A 66 -15.48 13.32 8.68
N ASP A 67 -14.70 13.90 9.61
CA ASP A 67 -14.55 13.45 10.99
C ASP A 67 -14.02 12.01 11.15
N GLY A 68 -13.36 11.47 10.12
CA GLY A 68 -12.74 10.15 10.12
C GLY A 68 -11.33 10.16 10.72
N GLU A 69 -10.99 9.07 11.42
CA GLU A 69 -9.66 8.84 11.96
C GLU A 69 -8.78 8.09 10.94
N VAL A 70 -7.51 8.49 10.83
CA VAL A 70 -6.55 7.88 9.90
C VAL A 70 -5.41 7.23 10.67
N TYR A 71 -5.15 5.96 10.35
CA TYR A 71 -4.08 5.17 10.95
C TYR A 71 -3.07 4.74 9.89
N PHE A 72 -1.79 4.76 10.24
CA PHE A 72 -0.70 4.39 9.35
C PHE A 72 -0.06 3.09 9.83
N VAL A 73 0.05 2.11 8.94
CA VAL A 73 0.77 0.85 9.21
C VAL A 73 1.83 0.65 8.13
N GLU A 74 3.10 0.79 8.49
CA GLU A 74 4.23 0.43 7.63
C GLU A 74 4.60 -1.05 7.86
N LEU A 75 4.51 -1.84 6.80
CA LEU A 75 4.97 -3.22 6.79
C LEU A 75 6.24 -3.35 5.97
N GLU A 76 7.34 -3.71 6.62
CA GLU A 76 8.59 -4.03 5.96
C GLU A 76 8.88 -5.53 5.96
N ALA A 77 9.73 -5.95 5.02
CA ALA A 77 10.25 -7.30 4.98
C ALA A 77 11.56 -7.29 4.17
N ASN A 78 12.48 -8.19 4.51
CA ASN A 78 13.71 -8.34 3.77
C ASN A 78 13.45 -8.77 2.31
N ILE A 79 14.44 -8.52 1.45
CA ILE A 79 14.29 -8.75 0.01
C ILE A 79 14.08 -10.23 -0.34
N SER A 80 14.81 -11.13 0.32
CA SER A 80 14.73 -12.58 0.09
C SER A 80 13.34 -13.13 0.40
N GLU A 81 12.76 -12.70 1.51
CA GLU A 81 11.41 -13.07 1.94
C GLU A 81 10.37 -12.56 0.94
N ARG A 82 10.52 -11.31 0.48
CA ARG A 82 9.62 -10.72 -0.51
C ARG A 82 9.66 -11.47 -1.85
N LEU A 83 10.85 -11.88 -2.31
CA LEU A 83 11.02 -12.68 -3.53
C LEU A 83 10.35 -14.04 -3.38
N GLN A 84 10.60 -14.75 -2.28
CA GLN A 84 9.96 -16.03 -1.98
C GLN A 84 8.43 -15.94 -1.96
N ARG A 85 7.87 -14.93 -1.26
CA ARG A 85 6.42 -14.70 -1.20
C ARG A 85 5.82 -14.39 -2.57
N ASN A 86 6.57 -13.74 -3.45
CA ASN A 86 6.09 -13.35 -4.77
C ASN A 86 5.82 -14.56 -5.68
N GLN A 87 6.50 -15.68 -5.44
CA GLN A 87 6.32 -16.95 -6.16
C GLN A 87 5.22 -17.84 -5.58
N SER A 88 4.65 -17.49 -4.42
CA SER A 88 3.67 -18.34 -3.75
C SER A 88 2.41 -18.56 -4.61
N ALA A 89 1.83 -19.77 -4.53
CA ALA A 89 0.60 -20.10 -5.28
C ALA A 89 -0.55 -19.13 -4.99
N HIS A 90 -0.67 -18.68 -3.74
CA HIS A 90 -1.64 -17.66 -3.34
C HIS A 90 -1.42 -16.34 -4.12
N ARG A 91 -0.18 -15.87 -4.22
CA ARG A 91 0.17 -14.63 -4.95
C ARG A 91 -0.15 -14.72 -6.44
N LEU A 92 0.26 -15.80 -7.09
CA LEU A 92 0.08 -16.01 -8.53
C LEU A 92 -1.40 -16.16 -8.92
N LYS A 93 -2.21 -16.73 -8.02
CA LYS A 93 -3.65 -16.86 -8.18
C LYS A 93 -4.35 -15.51 -8.12
N HIS A 94 -4.06 -14.72 -7.08
CA HIS A 94 -4.83 -13.52 -6.74
C HIS A 94 -4.30 -12.22 -7.34
N LYS A 95 -3.08 -12.19 -7.87
CA LYS A 95 -2.50 -10.99 -8.49
C LYS A 95 -2.03 -11.27 -9.93
N PRO A 96 -2.88 -11.00 -10.94
CA PRO A 96 -2.58 -11.30 -12.34
C PRO A 96 -1.25 -10.71 -12.83
N THR A 97 -0.93 -9.49 -12.39
CA THR A 97 0.34 -8.78 -12.70
C THR A 97 1.59 -9.48 -12.15
N LYS A 98 1.45 -10.51 -11.33
CA LYS A 98 2.57 -11.26 -10.73
C LYS A 98 2.79 -12.65 -11.34
N ARG A 99 1.98 -13.03 -12.33
CA ARG A 99 2.12 -14.33 -13.03
C ARG A 99 3.38 -14.41 -13.88
N ASN A 100 3.88 -13.28 -14.38
CA ASN A 100 5.23 -13.19 -14.92
C ASN A 100 6.21 -12.98 -13.75
N VAL A 101 6.72 -14.07 -13.20
CA VAL A 101 7.59 -14.05 -12.02
C VAL A 101 8.86 -13.24 -12.30
N ALA A 102 9.51 -13.47 -13.44
CA ALA A 102 10.77 -12.81 -13.78
C ALA A 102 10.61 -11.28 -13.87
N GLU A 103 9.58 -10.81 -14.57
CA GLU A 103 9.28 -9.38 -14.69
C GLU A 103 8.92 -8.77 -13.32
N SER A 104 8.14 -9.49 -12.51
CA SER A 104 7.77 -8.97 -11.21
C SER A 104 8.93 -8.95 -10.20
N GLU A 105 9.89 -9.87 -10.30
CA GLU A 105 11.07 -9.86 -9.43
C GLU A 105 12.02 -8.73 -9.83
N LEU A 106 12.19 -8.51 -11.14
CA LEU A 106 12.93 -7.38 -11.67
C LEU A 106 12.33 -6.05 -11.18
N GLU A 107 11.01 -5.86 -11.34
CA GLU A 107 10.29 -4.66 -10.87
C GLU A 107 10.52 -4.42 -9.37
N LEU A 108 10.51 -5.49 -8.57
CA LEU A 108 10.69 -5.41 -7.12
C LEU A 108 12.11 -4.94 -6.75
N ILE A 109 13.13 -5.47 -7.43
CA ILE A 109 14.53 -5.09 -7.22
C ILE A 109 14.78 -3.66 -7.72
N GLU A 110 14.32 -3.33 -8.92
CA GLU A 110 14.50 -2.01 -9.53
C GLU A 110 13.82 -0.91 -8.70
N THR A 111 12.57 -1.13 -8.26
CA THR A 111 11.85 -0.16 -7.43
C THR A 111 12.59 0.08 -6.11
N LYS A 112 13.11 -0.98 -5.48
CA LYS A 112 13.90 -0.85 -4.24
C LYS A 112 15.21 -0.09 -4.46
N ASN A 113 15.88 -0.28 -5.60
CA ASN A 113 17.12 0.42 -5.91
C ASN A 113 16.89 1.89 -6.28
N LYS A 114 15.73 2.20 -6.86
CA LYS A 114 15.36 3.55 -7.30
C LYS A 114 14.79 4.41 -6.17
N HIS A 115 14.06 3.80 -5.23
CA HIS A 115 13.28 4.51 -4.23
C HIS A 115 13.55 4.02 -2.81
N ARG A 116 13.40 4.93 -1.84
CA ARG A 116 13.41 4.58 -0.42
C ARG A 116 11.99 4.21 0.00
N LEU A 117 11.75 2.91 0.16
CA LEU A 117 10.41 2.36 0.44
C LEU A 117 10.15 2.10 1.93
N ASN A 118 10.99 2.63 2.80
CA ASN A 118 10.87 2.51 4.25
C ASN A 118 11.15 3.86 4.91
N SER A 119 10.39 4.18 5.95
CA SER A 119 10.58 5.43 6.67
C SER A 119 11.96 5.46 7.34
N LEU A 120 12.47 6.66 7.62
CA LEU A 120 13.51 6.84 8.62
C LEU A 120 12.91 6.84 10.03
N PRO A 121 13.71 6.63 11.09
CA PRO A 121 13.25 6.82 12.45
C PRO A 121 12.64 8.21 12.63
N TYR A 122 11.44 8.29 13.18
CA TYR A 122 10.69 9.52 13.47
C TYR A 122 10.30 10.36 12.24
N GLU A 123 10.33 9.79 11.02
CA GLU A 123 9.91 10.51 9.81
C GLU A 123 8.38 10.61 9.65
N ILE A 124 7.65 9.62 10.15
CA ILE A 124 6.19 9.67 10.32
C ILE A 124 5.95 10.11 11.77
N GLU A 125 5.27 11.24 11.93
CA GLU A 125 5.07 11.93 13.21
C GLU A 125 3.65 11.71 13.77
N GLU A 126 2.77 11.09 12.98
CA GLU A 126 1.40 10.79 13.32
C GLU A 126 1.33 9.81 14.51
N GLU A 127 0.57 10.16 15.55
CA GLU A 127 0.43 9.33 16.77
C GLU A 127 -0.08 7.93 16.46
N SER A 128 -0.92 7.82 15.43
CA SER A 128 -1.58 6.61 14.94
C SER A 128 -0.70 5.79 13.97
N TYR A 129 0.63 5.85 14.12
CA TYR A 129 1.60 5.16 13.27
C TYR A 129 2.20 3.91 13.92
N LEU A 130 2.17 2.79 13.18
CA LEU A 130 2.81 1.53 13.55
C LEU A 130 3.71 1.00 12.44
N ARG A 131 4.98 0.75 12.76
CA ARG A 131 5.90 0.03 11.87
C ARG A 131 6.14 -1.40 12.36
N ILE A 132 6.08 -2.36 11.43
CA ILE A 132 6.34 -3.77 11.72
C ILE A 132 7.26 -4.37 10.65
N ASP A 133 8.38 -4.94 11.07
CA ASP A 133 9.11 -5.91 10.26
C ASP A 133 8.37 -7.26 10.30
N SER A 134 7.83 -7.63 9.14
CA SER A 134 7.09 -8.87 8.90
C SER A 134 7.97 -10.00 8.36
N THR A 135 9.29 -9.82 8.35
CA THR A 135 10.26 -10.86 7.97
C THR A 135 10.10 -12.07 8.90
N ASN A 136 9.91 -13.26 8.31
CA ASN A 136 9.67 -14.51 9.05
C ASN A 136 8.47 -14.47 10.01
N GLN A 137 7.52 -13.56 9.82
CA GLN A 137 6.30 -13.48 10.63
C GLN A 137 5.10 -14.04 9.87
N GLU A 138 4.24 -14.77 10.59
CA GLU A 138 2.95 -15.24 10.06
C GLU A 138 1.97 -14.08 9.93
N ALA A 139 1.15 -14.11 8.87
CA ALA A 139 0.19 -13.04 8.57
C ALA A 139 -0.80 -12.79 9.72
N GLY A 140 -1.27 -13.86 10.39
CA GLY A 140 -2.18 -13.76 11.53
C GLY A 140 -1.55 -13.07 12.75
N THR A 141 -0.26 -13.30 12.99
CA THR A 141 0.50 -12.68 14.08
C THR A 141 0.65 -11.17 13.85
N VAL A 142 1.02 -10.78 12.63
CA VAL A 142 1.13 -9.36 12.25
C VAL A 142 -0.23 -8.67 12.36
N ALA A 143 -1.30 -9.29 11.86
CA ALA A 143 -2.65 -8.75 11.97
C ALA A 143 -3.09 -8.56 13.42
N ALA A 144 -2.87 -9.55 14.30
CA ALA A 144 -3.20 -9.44 15.72
C ALA A 144 -2.44 -8.30 16.41
N ARG A 145 -1.17 -8.08 16.05
CA ARG A 145 -0.36 -6.97 16.56
C ARG A 145 -0.91 -5.60 16.12
N ILE A 146 -1.33 -5.47 14.86
CA ILE A 146 -1.95 -4.25 14.35
C ILE A 146 -3.24 -3.96 15.12
N LYS A 147 -4.13 -4.95 15.26
CA LYS A 147 -5.38 -4.82 16.02
C LYS A 147 -5.14 -4.36 17.45
N ALA A 148 -4.21 -5.01 18.16
CA ALA A 148 -3.90 -4.69 19.55
C ALA A 148 -3.32 -3.28 19.72
N HIS A 149 -2.54 -2.80 18.75
CA HIS A 149 -1.94 -1.46 18.81
C HIS A 149 -2.94 -0.34 18.47
N LEU A 150 -3.80 -0.57 17.48
CA LEU A 150 -4.77 0.42 17.00
C LEU A 150 -6.12 0.38 17.75
N GLY A 151 -6.36 -0.62 18.60
CA GLY A 151 -7.55 -0.70 19.44
C GLY A 151 -8.78 -1.34 18.79
N PHE A 152 -8.59 -2.23 17.80
CA PHE A 152 -9.67 -2.96 17.09
C PHE A 152 -9.85 -4.42 17.53
#